data_AF-A0A9D6DE04-F1
#
_entry.id   AF-A0A9D6DE04-F1
#
_cell.length_a   1.000
_cell.length_b   1.000
_cell.length_c   1.000
_cell.angle_alpha   90.00
_cell.angle_beta   90.00
_cell.angle_gamma   90.00
#
_symmetry.space_group_name_H-M   'P 1'
#
loop_
_entity.id
_entity.type
_entity.pdbx_description
1 polymer ?
#
loop_
_entity_poly.entity_id
_entity_poly.type
_entity_poly.pdbx_seq_one_letter_code
_entity_poly.pdbx_strand_id
1 'polypeptide(L)'
;MKTAAIRIIKNEHLAIGTVLYALHYLIKGMRKGDEPNFPLLRAILDYIVSYPDRWHHPKEDEYLFAAVKRRTREADALIARLEREHALGHPMVEELKQHLIAFQNGDEAAGADFCATAVRYAEFEWQHLRTEE
;
A
#
# COMPACT_ATOMS: atom_id res chain seq x y z
N MET A 1 -13.10 -27.36 -3.75
CA MET A 1 -12.94 -26.52 -2.54
C MET A 1 -13.39 -25.10 -2.88
N LYS A 2 -14.11 -24.40 -1.99
CA LYS A 2 -14.52 -23.01 -2.21
C LYS A 2 -13.28 -22.09 -2.11
N THR A 3 -12.57 -21.93 -3.22
CA THR A 3 -11.36 -21.10 -3.37
C THR A 3 -11.66 -19.63 -3.66
N ALA A 4 -12.93 -19.23 -3.70
CA ALA A 4 -13.34 -17.90 -4.13
C ALA A 4 -12.78 -16.79 -3.23
N ALA A 5 -12.78 -16.94 -1.91
CA ALA A 5 -12.24 -15.94 -0.98
C ALA A 5 -10.74 -15.71 -1.19
N ILE A 6 -9.94 -16.79 -1.18
CA ILE A 6 -8.49 -16.70 -1.44
C ILE A 6 -8.20 -16.12 -2.82
N ARG A 7 -8.97 -16.48 -3.85
CA ARG A 7 -8.82 -15.91 -5.19
C ARG A 7 -9.13 -14.41 -5.23
N ILE A 8 -10.12 -13.95 -4.47
CA ILE A 8 -10.44 -12.52 -4.35
C ILE A 8 -9.24 -11.79 -3.73
N ILE A 9 -8.73 -12.26 -2.59
CA ILE A 9 -7.55 -11.69 -1.92
C ILE A 9 -6.33 -11.64 -2.86
N LYS A 10 -5.97 -12.76 -3.51
CA LYS A 10 -4.84 -12.77 -4.46
C LYS A 10 -5.02 -11.82 -5.65
N ASN A 11 -6.26 -11.66 -6.14
CA ASN A 11 -6.54 -10.70 -7.21
C ASN A 11 -6.40 -9.24 -6.72
N GLU A 12 -6.78 -8.98 -5.46
CA GLU A 12 -6.58 -7.68 -4.82
C GLU A 12 -5.09 -7.39 -4.62
N HIS A 13 -4.28 -8.36 -4.17
CA HIS A 13 -2.82 -8.23 -4.08
C HIS A 13 -2.19 -7.88 -5.43
N LEU A 14 -2.63 -8.55 -6.51
CA LEU A 14 -2.16 -8.24 -7.86
C LEU A 14 -2.49 -6.80 -8.27
N ALA A 15 -3.70 -6.33 -7.97
CA ALA A 15 -4.11 -4.96 -8.28
C ALA A 15 -3.30 -3.93 -7.47
N ILE A 16 -3.15 -4.15 -6.16
CA ILE A 16 -2.35 -3.30 -5.27
C ILE A 16 -0.90 -3.26 -5.76
N GLY A 17 -0.28 -4.42 -5.99
CA GLY A 17 1.08 -4.53 -6.51
C GLY A 17 1.29 -3.81 -7.85
N THR A 18 0.28 -3.84 -8.72
CA THR A 18 0.32 -3.12 -10.02
C THR A 18 0.33 -1.60 -9.82
N VAL A 19 -0.48 -1.08 -8.89
CA VAL A 19 -0.52 0.35 -8.59
C VAL A 19 0.78 0.82 -7.92
N LEU A 20 1.33 0.03 -7.00
CA LEU A 20 2.64 0.30 -6.38
C LEU A 20 3.77 0.31 -7.41
N TYR A 21 3.73 -0.59 -8.39
CA TYR A 21 4.69 -0.58 -9.50
C TYR A 21 4.57 0.70 -10.33
N ALA A 22 3.35 1.14 -10.64
CA ALA A 22 3.12 2.39 -11.35
C ALA A 22 3.65 3.60 -10.57
N LEU A 23 3.41 3.67 -9.25
CA LEU A 23 3.97 4.69 -8.38
C LEU A 23 5.50 4.70 -8.47
N HIS A 24 6.13 3.55 -8.25
CA HIS A 24 7.59 3.42 -8.27
C HIS A 24 8.19 3.80 -9.64
N TYR A 25 7.51 3.46 -10.74
CA TYR A 25 7.93 3.86 -12.09
C TYR A 25 7.93 5.38 -12.26
N LEU A 26 6.86 6.06 -11.81
CA LEU A 26 6.76 7.53 -11.86
C LEU A 26 7.85 8.20 -11.02
N ILE A 27 8.09 7.71 -9.80
CA ILE A 27 9.17 8.23 -8.94
C ILE A 27 10.54 8.08 -9.62
N LYS A 28 10.80 6.95 -10.29
CA LYS A 28 12.04 6.74 -11.04
C LYS A 28 12.19 7.71 -12.21
N GLY A 29 11.11 8.04 -12.91
CA GLY A 29 11.11 9.06 -13.97
C GLY A 29 11.40 10.45 -13.41
N MET A 30 10.70 10.85 -12.34
CA MET A 30 10.88 12.15 -11.70
C MET A 30 12.32 12.36 -11.19
N ARG A 31 12.96 11.32 -10.64
CA ARG A 31 14.37 11.37 -10.23
C ARG A 31 15.35 11.58 -11.39
N LYS A 32 14.92 11.36 -12.63
CA LYS A 32 15.69 11.61 -13.86
C LYS A 32 15.36 12.95 -14.52
N GLY A 33 14.44 13.72 -13.94
CA GLY A 33 14.02 15.02 -14.45
C GLY A 33 12.71 15.00 -15.24
N ASP A 34 11.96 13.90 -15.26
CA ASP A 34 10.62 13.91 -15.83
C ASP A 34 9.68 14.79 -14.98
N GLU A 35 8.85 15.59 -15.65
CA GLU A 35 7.85 16.43 -14.98
C GLU A 35 6.81 15.57 -14.24
N PRO A 36 6.41 15.94 -13.01
CA PRO A 36 5.42 15.19 -12.26
C PRO A 36 4.02 15.28 -12.89
N ASN A 37 3.40 14.12 -13.10
CA ASN A 37 1.97 14.06 -13.42
C ASN A 37 1.14 14.08 -12.12
N PHE A 38 0.91 15.27 -11.57
CA PHE A 38 0.16 15.43 -10.31
C PHE A 38 -1.23 14.79 -10.32
N PRO A 39 -2.06 14.90 -11.38
CA PRO A 39 -3.34 14.19 -11.45
C PRO A 39 -3.20 12.67 -11.30
N LEU A 40 -2.20 12.07 -11.95
CA LEU A 40 -1.95 10.63 -11.85
C LEU A 40 -1.43 10.23 -10.45
N LEU A 41 -0.48 11.00 -9.90
CA LEU A 41 0.04 10.77 -8.54
C LEU A 41 -1.09 10.84 -7.51
N ARG A 42 -2.02 11.81 -7.65
CA ARG A 42 -3.20 11.92 -6.79
C ARG A 42 -4.09 10.68 -6.92
N ALA A 43 -4.42 10.26 -8.14
CA ALA A 43 -5.27 9.09 -8.38
C ALA A 43 -4.65 7.80 -7.81
N ILE A 44 -3.34 7.65 -7.91
CA ILE A 44 -2.60 6.53 -7.30
C ILE A 44 -2.72 6.57 -5.77
N LEU A 45 -2.45 7.73 -5.14
CA LEU A 45 -2.61 7.84 -3.69
C LEU A 45 -4.05 7.59 -3.28
N ASP A 46 -5.04 8.14 -3.99
CA ASP A 46 -6.45 7.91 -3.67
C ASP A 46 -6.80 6.42 -3.73
N TYR A 47 -6.27 5.66 -4.70
CA TYR A 47 -6.45 4.20 -4.74
C TYR A 47 -5.79 3.52 -3.53
N ILE A 48 -4.52 3.85 -3.27
CA ILE A 48 -3.72 3.28 -2.18
C ILE A 48 -4.33 3.57 -0.81
N VAL A 49 -4.93 4.74 -0.62
CA VAL A 49 -5.67 5.11 0.60
C VAL A 49 -6.99 4.36 0.69
N SER A 50 -7.74 4.36 -0.41
CA SER A 50 -9.17 4.08 -0.35
C SER A 50 -9.50 2.61 -0.51
N TYR A 51 -8.61 1.83 -1.11
CA TYR A 51 -8.88 0.42 -1.40
C TYR A 51 -8.26 -0.54 -0.37
N PRO A 52 -6.92 -0.57 -0.15
CA PRO A 52 -6.30 -1.39 0.88
C PRO A 52 -6.96 -1.24 2.27
N ASP A 53 -6.91 -0.03 2.83
CA ASP A 53 -7.38 0.25 4.19
C ASP A 53 -8.88 0.02 4.39
N ARG A 54 -9.69 0.37 3.38
CA ARG A 54 -11.16 0.34 3.53
C ARG A 54 -11.77 -1.01 3.17
N TRP A 55 -11.15 -1.74 2.25
CA TRP A 55 -11.78 -2.92 1.64
C TRP A 55 -10.92 -4.15 1.68
N HIS A 56 -9.60 -4.06 1.57
CA HIS A 56 -8.73 -5.22 1.52
C HIS A 56 -8.39 -5.72 2.93
N HIS A 57 -7.68 -4.92 3.72
CA HIS A 57 -7.25 -5.29 5.08
C HIS A 57 -8.44 -5.73 5.98
N PRO A 58 -9.63 -5.09 5.93
CA PRO A 58 -10.78 -5.59 6.70
C PRO A 58 -11.24 -6.99 6.30
N LYS A 59 -11.09 -7.41 5.03
CA LYS A 59 -11.41 -8.79 4.63
C LYS A 59 -10.43 -9.78 5.26
N GLU A 60 -9.18 -9.39 5.41
CA GLU A 60 -8.16 -10.23 6.00
C GLU A 60 -8.31 -10.30 7.52
N ASP A 61 -8.34 -9.16 8.18
CA ASP A 61 -8.41 -9.05 9.64
C ASP A 61 -9.68 -9.68 10.20
N GLU A 62 -10.85 -9.29 9.66
CA GLU A 62 -12.14 -9.69 10.23
C GLU A 62 -12.54 -11.12 9.84
N TYR A 63 -12.12 -11.60 8.67
CA TYR A 63 -12.61 -12.87 8.11
C TYR A 63 -11.51 -13.90 7.89
N LEU A 64 -10.47 -13.61 7.12
CA LEU A 64 -9.46 -14.60 6.75
C LEU A 64 -8.62 -15.02 7.96
N PHE A 65 -8.00 -14.05 8.64
CA PHE A 65 -7.17 -14.27 9.82
C PHE A 65 -7.98 -14.84 10.98
N ALA A 66 -9.22 -14.37 11.17
CA ALA A 66 -10.14 -14.96 12.14
C ALA A 66 -10.44 -16.45 11.84
N ALA A 67 -10.58 -16.83 10.57
CA ALA A 67 -10.77 -18.22 10.18
C ALA A 67 -9.50 -19.07 10.37
N VAL A 68 -8.31 -18.51 10.15
CA VAL A 68 -7.02 -19.18 10.41
C VAL A 68 -6.83 -19.41 11.91
N LYS A 69 -7.02 -18.39 12.75
CA LYS A 69 -6.94 -18.45 14.23
C LYS A 69 -7.88 -19.49 14.85
N ARG A 70 -9.00 -19.80 14.19
CA ARG A 70 -9.93 -20.88 14.61
C ARG A 70 -9.43 -22.29 14.30
N ARG A 71 -8.49 -22.45 13.37
CA ARG A 71 -7.98 -23.75 12.90
C ARG A 71 -6.61 -24.10 13.49
N THR A 72 -5.75 -23.12 13.69
CA THR A 72 -4.39 -23.32 14.20
C THR A 72 -3.91 -22.08 14.96
N ARG A 73 -2.91 -22.28 15.82
CA ARG A 73 -2.18 -21.23 16.55
C ARG A 73 -0.80 -20.94 15.96
N GLU A 74 -0.36 -21.76 15.00
CA GLU A 74 0.98 -21.65 14.39
C GLU A 74 1.23 -20.30 13.72
N ALA A 75 0.18 -19.64 13.23
CA ALA A 75 0.25 -18.37 12.54
C ALA A 75 0.01 -17.15 13.45
N ASP A 76 -0.25 -17.32 14.75
CA ASP A 76 -0.69 -16.21 15.62
C ASP A 76 0.31 -15.04 15.65
N ALA A 77 1.61 -15.34 15.73
CA ALA A 77 2.66 -14.32 15.72
C ALA A 77 2.77 -13.58 14.37
N LEU A 78 2.55 -14.32 13.27
CA LEU A 78 2.57 -13.78 11.91
C LEU A 78 1.37 -12.85 11.68
N ILE A 79 0.17 -13.32 12.03
CA ILE A 79 -1.06 -12.53 11.92
C ILE A 79 -0.96 -11.26 12.77
N ALA A 80 -0.47 -11.36 14.01
CA ALA A 80 -0.30 -10.19 14.86
C ALA A 80 0.70 -9.18 14.26
N ARG A 81 1.68 -9.63 13.47
CA ARG A 81 2.58 -8.75 12.73
C ARG A 81 1.85 -8.07 11.56
N LEU A 82 1.10 -8.82 10.76
CA LEU A 82 0.32 -8.29 9.63
C LEU A 82 -0.72 -7.25 10.08
N GLU A 83 -1.48 -7.54 11.15
CA GLU A 83 -2.44 -6.61 11.76
C GLU A 83 -1.77 -5.29 12.21
N ARG A 84 -0.51 -5.33 12.66
CA ARG A 84 0.27 -4.11 12.97
C ARG A 84 0.72 -3.39 11.71
N GLU A 85 1.11 -4.12 10.67
CA GLU A 85 1.48 -3.55 9.38
C GLU A 85 0.28 -2.81 8.76
N HIS A 86 -0.93 -3.38 8.78
CA HIS A 86 -2.16 -2.68 8.35
C HIS A 86 -2.33 -1.33 9.05
N ALA A 87 -2.12 -1.28 10.37
CA ALA A 87 -2.24 -0.03 11.13
C ALA A 87 -1.12 0.99 10.83
N LEU A 88 0.06 0.53 10.41
CA LEU A 88 1.20 1.38 10.07
C LEU A 88 1.14 1.95 8.65
N GLY A 89 0.45 1.30 7.71
CA GLY A 89 0.28 1.80 6.35
C GLY A 89 -0.43 3.15 6.30
N HIS A 90 -1.50 3.30 7.09
CA HIS A 90 -2.33 4.50 7.12
C HIS A 90 -1.55 5.83 7.34
N PRO A 91 -0.74 5.99 8.40
CA PRO A 91 0.02 7.23 8.60
C PRO A 91 1.05 7.50 7.49
N MET A 92 1.64 6.47 6.88
CA MET A 92 2.58 6.66 5.75
C MET A 92 1.88 7.25 4.52
N VAL A 93 0.64 6.84 4.30
CA VAL A 93 -0.18 7.33 3.19
C VAL A 93 -0.63 8.77 3.43
N GLU A 94 -0.96 9.15 4.66
CA GLU A 94 -1.25 10.55 5.00
C GLU A 94 -0.01 11.45 4.82
N GLU A 95 1.18 10.97 5.21
CA GLU A 95 2.46 11.64 4.94
C GLU A 95 2.69 11.84 3.44
N LEU A 96 2.41 10.82 2.60
CA LEU A 96 2.49 10.94 1.14
C LEU A 96 1.58 12.03 0.58
N LYS A 97 0.34 12.13 1.07
CA LYS A 97 -0.60 13.16 0.61
C LYS A 97 -0.10 14.56 0.95
N GLN A 98 0.43 14.74 2.16
CA GLN A 98 0.96 16.02 2.62
C GLN A 98 2.13 16.47 1.75
N HIS A 99 3.11 15.58 1.53
CA HIS A 99 4.23 15.87 0.63
C HIS A 99 3.78 16.15 -0.80
N LEU A 100 2.80 15.41 -1.33
CA LEU A 100 2.28 15.67 -2.67
C LEU A 100 1.63 17.05 -2.80
N ILE A 101 0.87 17.48 -1.79
CA ILE A 101 0.26 18.82 -1.76
C ILE A 101 1.33 19.92 -1.70
N ALA A 102 2.31 19.79 -0.80
CA ALA A 102 3.40 20.76 -0.68
C ALA A 102 4.22 20.84 -1.98
N PHE A 103 4.52 19.69 -2.59
CA PHE A 103 5.24 19.62 -3.85
C PHE A 103 4.46 20.28 -5.00
N GLN A 104 3.15 20.04 -5.09
CA GLN A 104 2.29 20.69 -6.08
C GLN A 104 2.21 22.21 -5.90
N ASN A 105 2.41 22.71 -4.67
CA ASN A 105 2.42 24.13 -4.36
C ASN A 105 3.80 24.80 -4.55
N GLY A 106 4.81 24.06 -5.03
CA GLY A 106 6.12 24.60 -5.37
C GLY A 106 7.13 24.62 -4.21
N ASP A 107 6.92 23.84 -3.15
CA ASP A 107 7.93 23.64 -2.12
C ASP A 107 9.13 22.87 -2.69
N GLU A 108 10.32 23.48 -2.65
CA GLU A 108 11.57 22.97 -3.22
C GLU A 108 12.02 21.63 -2.60
N ALA A 109 11.73 21.39 -1.32
CA ALA A 109 12.11 20.16 -0.63
C ALA A 109 11.05 19.05 -0.78
N ALA A 110 9.78 19.42 -0.87
CA ALA A 110 8.67 18.47 -0.82
C ALA A 110 8.66 17.44 -1.96
N GLY A 111 9.23 17.77 -3.14
CA GLY A 111 9.36 16.81 -4.24
C GLY A 111 10.29 15.64 -3.90
N ALA A 112 11.42 15.94 -3.24
CA ALA A 112 12.36 14.92 -2.78
C ALA A 112 11.76 14.08 -1.64
N ASP A 113 11.07 14.74 -0.69
CA ASP A 113 10.42 14.08 0.43
C ASP A 113 9.26 13.17 -0.03
N PHE A 114 8.46 13.62 -1.00
CA PHE A 114 7.44 12.80 -1.66
C PHE A 114 8.09 11.55 -2.28
N CYS A 115 9.14 11.72 -3.07
CA CYS A 115 9.84 10.62 -3.73
C CYS A 115 10.47 9.62 -2.74
N ALA A 116 11.02 10.10 -1.62
CA ALA A 116 11.61 9.25 -0.60
C ALA A 116 10.51 8.46 0.14
N THR A 117 9.43 9.13 0.53
CA THR A 117 8.30 8.53 1.22
C THR A 117 7.59 7.50 0.33
N ALA A 118 7.42 7.79 -0.97
CA ALA A 118 6.75 6.89 -1.92
C ALA A 118 7.52 5.59 -2.12
N VAL A 119 8.85 5.65 -2.13
CA VAL A 119 9.70 4.46 -2.20
C VAL A 119 9.59 3.63 -0.92
N ARG A 120 9.68 4.27 0.26
CA ARG A 120 9.52 3.56 1.55
C ARG A 120 8.17 2.87 1.65
N TYR A 121 7.11 3.56 1.25
CA TYR A 121 5.75 3.03 1.26
C TYR A 121 5.60 1.83 0.31
N ALA A 122 6.06 1.95 -0.93
CA ALA A 122 6.00 0.84 -1.88
C ALA A 122 6.80 -0.39 -1.41
N GLU A 123 7.97 -0.19 -0.82
CA GLU A 123 8.78 -1.27 -0.24
C GLU A 123 8.10 -1.94 0.96
N PHE A 124 7.48 -1.14 1.83
CA PHE A 124 6.69 -1.63 2.95
C PHE A 124 5.54 -2.53 2.47
N GLU A 125 4.71 -2.03 1.56
CA GLU A 125 3.57 -2.76 1.01
C GLU A 125 3.98 -4.02 0.25
N TRP A 126 5.06 -3.99 -0.55
CA TRP A 126 5.53 -5.20 -1.22
C TRP A 126 6.04 -6.27 -0.24
N GLN A 127 6.67 -5.86 0.85
CA GLN A 127 7.10 -6.81 1.88
C GLN A 127 5.91 -7.40 2.63
N HIS A 128 4.90 -6.57 2.89
CA HIS A 128 3.63 -6.95 3.50
C HIS A 128 2.89 -7.99 2.64
N LEU A 129 2.56 -7.67 1.39
CA LEU A 129 1.89 -8.58 0.45
C LEU A 129 2.67 -9.89 0.25
N ARG A 130 4.00 -9.84 0.21
CA ARG A 130 4.85 -11.05 0.07
C ARG A 130 4.78 -11.95 1.31
N THR A 131 4.47 -11.39 2.48
CA THR A 131 4.32 -12.14 3.72
C THR A 131 2.96 -12.87 3.78
N GLU A 132 1.95 -12.35 3.08
CA GLU A 132 0.58 -12.91 3.03
C GLU A 132 0.39 -14.03 2.00
N GLU A 133 1.23 -14.05 0.95
CA GLU A 133 1.20 -15.02 -0.16
C GLU A 133 1.80 -16.40 0.17
#